data_AF-A0A536AGA9-F1
#
_entry.id   AF-A0A536AGA9-F1
#
_cell.length_a   1.000
_cell.length_b   1.000
_cell.length_c   1.000
_cell.angle_alpha   90.00
_cell.angle_beta   90.00
_cell.angle_gamma   90.00
#
_symmetry.space_group_name_H-M   'P 1'
#
loop_
_entity.id
_entity.type
_entity.pdbx_description
1 polymer ?
#
loop_
_entity_poly.entity_id
_entity_poly.type
_entity_poly.pdbx_seq_one_letter_code
_entity_poly.pdbx_strand_id
1 'polypeptide(L)'
;MAKTTRAGIGGYEITRREPLDRLEGAYLELTHEATGARHIHIETKDDNNGFAVFFPTAPTNSTGVAHILEHVVLAGSQKYPVRDPFFSMTRRSLATFMNALTGSDWTMYLYSTRNAKDFRNLLDVYLDAAFFPKLEEDAFKQEGIR
;
A
#
# COMPACT_ATOMS: atom_id res chain seq x y z
N MET A 1 -32.96 18.58 8.94
CA MET A 1 -32.08 17.58 8.32
C MET A 1 -31.16 17.05 9.42
N ALA A 2 -31.22 15.75 9.70
CA ALA A 2 -30.46 15.15 10.80
C ALA A 2 -28.96 15.20 10.48
N LYS A 3 -28.16 15.80 11.39
CA LYS A 3 -26.70 15.72 11.35
C LYS A 3 -26.30 14.28 11.68
N THR A 4 -25.98 13.49 10.67
CA THR A 4 -25.24 12.24 10.86
C THR A 4 -23.90 12.63 11.48
N THR A 5 -23.63 12.12 12.68
CA THR A 5 -22.40 12.37 13.44
C THR A 5 -21.20 11.94 12.59
N ARG A 6 -20.39 12.89 12.10
CA ARG A 6 -19.13 12.61 11.40
C ARG A 6 -18.15 12.05 12.43
N ALA A 7 -18.00 10.73 12.48
CA ALA A 7 -16.99 10.08 13.30
C ALA A 7 -15.63 10.22 12.58
N GLY A 8 -14.77 11.10 13.10
CA GLY A 8 -13.40 11.25 12.63
C GLY A 8 -12.46 10.25 13.33
N ILE A 9 -11.57 9.60 12.57
CA ILE A 9 -10.60 8.62 13.09
C ILE A 9 -9.23 8.93 12.53
N GLY A 10 -8.28 9.37 13.37
CA GLY A 10 -6.88 9.54 12.95
C GLY A 10 -6.67 10.46 11.74
N GLY A 11 -7.46 11.53 11.60
CA GLY A 11 -7.42 12.43 10.45
C GLY A 11 -8.24 11.99 9.24
N TYR A 12 -9.03 10.92 9.36
CA TYR A 12 -9.97 10.46 8.33
C TYR A 12 -11.42 10.75 8.71
N GLU A 13 -12.22 11.14 7.73
CA GLU A 13 -13.67 11.19 7.81
C GLU A 13 -14.27 9.92 7.18
N ILE A 14 -15.17 9.22 7.89
CA ILE A 14 -15.95 8.12 7.29
C ILE A 14 -17.05 8.72 6.41
N THR A 15 -16.96 8.50 5.11
CA THR A 15 -17.92 9.04 4.12
C THR A 15 -19.04 8.06 3.80
N ARG A 16 -18.81 6.75 3.95
CA ARG A 16 -19.79 5.70 3.69
C ARG A 16 -19.54 4.50 4.57
N ARG A 17 -20.61 3.88 5.08
CA ARG A 17 -20.57 2.59 5.78
C ARG A 17 -21.74 1.73 5.33
N GLU A 18 -21.45 0.51 4.89
CA GLU A 18 -22.46 -0.45 4.43
C GLU A 18 -22.19 -1.86 4.97
N PRO A 19 -23.22 -2.65 5.31
CA PRO A 19 -23.03 -4.04 5.70
C PRO A 19 -22.58 -4.90 4.51
N LEU A 20 -21.74 -5.89 4.77
CA LEU A 20 -21.35 -6.93 3.82
C LEU A 20 -21.73 -8.30 4.39
N ASP A 21 -22.98 -8.70 4.19
CA ASP A 21 -23.56 -9.90 4.82
C ASP A 21 -22.75 -11.17 4.55
N ARG A 22 -22.25 -11.35 3.32
CA ARG A 22 -21.43 -12.52 2.94
C ARG A 22 -20.11 -12.63 3.72
N LEU A 23 -19.57 -11.50 4.18
CA LEU A 23 -18.32 -11.44 4.94
C LEU A 23 -18.56 -11.31 6.45
N GLU A 24 -19.83 -11.30 6.88
CA GLU A 24 -20.25 -11.03 8.26
C GLU A 24 -19.57 -9.77 8.83
N GLY A 25 -19.49 -8.72 8.01
CA GLY A 25 -18.74 -7.52 8.33
C GLY A 25 -19.26 -6.28 7.61
N ALA A 26 -18.40 -5.30 7.35
CA ALA A 26 -18.80 -4.01 6.81
C ALA A 26 -17.78 -3.44 5.83
N TYR A 27 -18.30 -2.70 4.86
CA TYR A 27 -17.56 -1.83 3.96
C TYR A 27 -17.54 -0.42 4.53
N LEU A 28 -16.36 0.17 4.66
CA LEU A 28 -16.18 1.56 5.06
C LEU A 28 -15.37 2.31 4.01
N GLU A 29 -15.90 3.42 3.51
CA GLU A 29 -15.13 4.41 2.75
C GLU A 29 -14.76 5.56 3.68
N LEU A 30 -13.50 5.97 3.60
CA LEU A 30 -12.97 7.10 4.35
C LEU A 30 -12.17 8.03 3.43
N THR A 31 -12.12 9.30 3.79
CA THR A 31 -11.28 10.31 3.14
C THR A 31 -10.38 10.97 4.17
N HIS A 32 -9.07 11.00 3.91
CA HIS A 32 -8.11 11.71 4.75
C HIS A 32 -8.31 13.22 4.59
N GLU A 33 -8.55 13.92 5.70
CA GLU A 33 -8.95 15.33 5.71
C GLU A 33 -7.89 16.24 5.08
N ALA A 34 -6.60 15.98 5.37
CA ALA A 34 -5.53 16.87 4.93
C ALA A 34 -5.08 16.64 3.48
N THR A 35 -5.17 15.41 2.96
CA THR A 35 -4.64 15.07 1.62
C THR A 35 -5.71 14.69 0.61
N GLY A 36 -6.94 14.43 1.04
CA GLY A 36 -8.00 13.87 0.20
C GLY A 36 -7.76 12.41 -0.20
N ALA A 37 -6.77 11.72 0.38
CA ALA A 37 -6.51 10.32 0.11
C ALA A 37 -7.74 9.46 0.46
N ARG A 38 -8.15 8.61 -0.46
CA ARG A 38 -9.28 7.69 -0.27
C ARG A 38 -8.79 6.41 0.38
N HIS A 39 -9.53 5.91 1.35
CA HIS A 39 -9.27 4.67 2.06
C HIS A 39 -10.53 3.81 2.03
N ILE A 40 -10.36 2.53 1.70
CA ILE A 40 -11.42 1.52 1.82
C ILE A 40 -10.99 0.52 2.89
N HIS A 41 -11.82 0.34 3.91
CA HIS A 41 -11.64 -0.69 4.92
C HIS A 41 -12.76 -1.72 4.78
N ILE A 42 -12.37 -2.99 4.65
CA ILE A 42 -13.29 -4.12 4.64
C ILE A 42 -13.13 -4.82 5.98
N GLU A 43 -14.11 -4.62 6.85
CA GLU A 43 -14.21 -5.30 8.15
C GLU A 43 -14.72 -6.72 7.92
N THR A 44 -14.04 -7.71 8.49
CA THR A 44 -14.45 -9.12 8.49
C THR A 44 -13.78 -9.87 9.65
N LYS A 45 -14.23 -11.10 9.92
CA LYS A 45 -13.70 -11.98 10.98
C LYS A 45 -12.43 -12.75 10.59
N ASP A 46 -12.03 -12.69 9.32
CA ASP A 46 -10.79 -13.32 8.83
C ASP A 46 -9.57 -12.70 9.50
N ASP A 47 -8.67 -13.54 10.03
CA ASP A 47 -7.45 -13.10 10.69
C ASP A 47 -6.28 -12.85 9.71
N ASN A 48 -6.41 -13.27 8.44
CA ASN A 48 -5.46 -12.99 7.38
C ASN A 48 -5.66 -11.59 6.80
N ASN A 49 -5.16 -10.60 7.53
CA ASN A 49 -5.33 -9.19 7.20
C ASN A 49 -4.49 -8.81 5.97
N GLY A 50 -5.12 -8.09 5.03
CA GLY A 50 -4.50 -7.56 3.83
C GLY A 50 -4.37 -6.04 3.83
N PHE A 51 -3.36 -5.53 3.15
CA PHE A 51 -3.19 -4.11 2.85
C PHE A 51 -2.80 -3.93 1.39
N ALA A 52 -3.29 -2.86 0.79
CA ALA A 52 -2.85 -2.41 -0.53
C ALA A 52 -2.88 -0.88 -0.60
N VAL A 53 -1.85 -0.29 -1.22
CA VAL A 53 -1.85 1.11 -1.63
C VAL A 53 -1.80 1.17 -3.15
N PHE A 54 -2.65 1.99 -3.74
CA PHE A 54 -2.84 2.12 -5.18
C PHE A 54 -2.50 3.53 -5.66
N PHE A 55 -1.76 3.62 -6.76
CA PHE A 55 -1.42 4.87 -7.43
C PHE A 55 -1.88 4.82 -8.88
N PRO A 56 -2.62 5.83 -9.37
CA PRO A 56 -2.84 6.01 -10.80
C PRO A 56 -1.51 6.34 -11.48
N THR A 57 -1.10 5.54 -12.47
CA THR A 57 0.22 5.62 -13.11
C THR A 57 0.10 5.43 -14.62
N ALA A 58 -0.77 6.20 -15.28
CA ALA A 58 -0.96 6.14 -16.74
C ALA A 58 0.28 6.68 -17.50
N PRO A 59 1.11 5.82 -18.14
CA PRO A 59 2.31 6.25 -18.83
C PRO A 59 1.96 6.92 -20.17
N THR A 60 2.73 7.92 -20.58
CA THR A 60 2.55 8.62 -21.86
C THR A 60 3.41 8.05 -23.00
N ASN A 61 4.23 7.05 -22.71
CA ASN A 61 5.11 6.38 -23.67
C ASN A 61 5.39 4.92 -23.26
N SER A 62 6.08 4.17 -24.12
CA SER A 62 6.35 2.73 -23.94
C SER A 62 7.67 2.42 -23.24
N THR A 63 8.20 3.33 -22.43
CA THR A 63 9.49 3.14 -21.72
C THR A 63 9.42 2.10 -20.60
N GLY A 64 8.22 1.75 -20.14
CA GLY A 64 8.03 0.91 -18.95
C GLY A 64 8.22 1.65 -17.63
N VAL A 65 8.24 2.99 -17.64
CA VAL A 65 8.55 3.83 -16.45
C VAL A 65 7.75 3.45 -15.20
N ALA A 66 6.46 3.14 -15.32
CA ALA A 66 5.63 2.75 -14.16
C ALA A 66 6.09 1.43 -13.53
N HIS A 67 6.47 0.46 -14.37
CA HIS A 67 6.95 -0.86 -13.94
C HIS A 67 8.37 -0.78 -13.39
N ILE A 68 9.26 -0.02 -14.03
CA ILE A 68 10.61 0.22 -13.50
C ILE A 68 10.52 0.93 -12.14
N LEU A 69 9.66 1.96 -12.02
CA LEU A 69 9.48 2.67 -10.76
C LEU A 69 8.97 1.74 -9.66
N GLU A 70 8.02 0.85 -9.97
CA GLU A 70 7.52 -0.16 -9.03
C GLU A 70 8.64 -0.98 -8.40
N HIS A 71 9.59 -1.46 -9.21
CA HIS A 71 10.77 -2.15 -8.70
C HIS A 71 11.71 -1.24 -7.91
N VAL A 72 12.05 -0.07 -8.45
CA VAL A 72 13.09 0.81 -7.89
C VAL A 72 12.69 1.36 -6.51
N VAL A 73 11.41 1.62 -6.25
CA VAL A 73 10.99 2.09 -4.92
C VAL A 73 11.19 1.03 -3.83
N LEU A 74 11.18 -0.25 -4.19
CA LEU A 74 11.37 -1.37 -3.26
C LEU A 74 12.85 -1.67 -2.97
N ALA A 75 13.78 -0.99 -3.66
CA ALA A 75 15.22 -1.17 -3.49
C ALA A 75 15.81 -0.37 -2.30
N GLY A 76 15.04 0.54 -1.71
CA GLY A 76 15.47 1.33 -0.55
C GLY A 76 14.65 2.60 -0.36
N SER A 77 14.44 3.00 0.89
CA SER A 77 13.67 4.18 1.26
C SER A 77 14.40 5.05 2.29
N GLN A 78 13.87 6.23 2.60
CA GLN A 78 14.50 7.16 3.54
C GLN A 78 14.65 6.57 4.94
N LYS A 79 13.61 5.89 5.45
CA LYS A 79 13.63 5.24 6.78
C LYS A 79 14.34 3.90 6.78
N TYR A 80 14.33 3.19 5.65
CA TYR A 80 15.00 1.91 5.47
C TYR A 80 16.06 2.01 4.35
N PRO A 81 17.18 2.74 4.59
CA PRO A 81 18.20 3.01 3.57
C PRO A 81 19.17 1.83 3.42
N VAL A 82 18.65 0.61 3.48
CA VAL A 82 19.38 -0.64 3.22
C VAL A 82 19.07 -1.09 1.81
N ARG A 83 19.98 -1.87 1.22
CA ARG A 83 19.76 -2.46 -0.10
C ARG A 83 18.67 -3.53 0.00
N ASP A 84 17.71 -3.48 -0.92
CA ASP A 84 16.65 -4.47 -1.11
C ASP A 84 15.87 -4.80 0.19
N PRO A 85 15.27 -3.79 0.87
CA PRO A 85 14.50 -4.00 2.09
C PRO A 85 13.33 -4.94 1.86
N PHE A 86 12.65 -4.86 0.71
CA PHE A 86 11.55 -5.74 0.35
C PHE A 86 11.95 -7.22 0.36
N PHE A 87 13.04 -7.57 -0.33
CA PHE A 87 13.54 -8.94 -0.35
C PHE A 87 14.04 -9.38 1.03
N SER A 88 14.65 -8.47 1.79
CA SER A 88 15.07 -8.75 3.17
C SER A 88 13.87 -9.08 4.08
N MET A 89 12.70 -8.48 3.83
CA MET A 89 11.47 -8.74 4.59
C MET A 89 10.90 -10.14 4.34
N THR A 90 11.09 -10.73 3.15
CA THR A 90 10.59 -12.09 2.85
C THR A 90 11.10 -13.16 3.83
N ARG A 91 12.30 -12.97 4.40
CA ARG A 91 12.91 -13.87 5.39
C ARG A 91 12.66 -13.47 6.85
N ARG A 92 12.06 -12.30 7.07
CA ARG A 92 11.88 -11.67 8.40
C ARG A 92 10.41 -11.46 8.75
N SER A 93 9.51 -11.86 7.87
CA SER A 93 8.07 -11.68 7.97
C SER A 93 7.37 -13.04 8.08
N LEU A 94 6.15 -13.02 8.63
CA LEU A 94 5.20 -14.14 8.62
C LEU A 94 4.10 -13.91 7.58
N ALA A 95 4.39 -13.11 6.55
CA ALA A 95 3.46 -12.79 5.49
C ALA A 95 2.92 -14.06 4.81
N THR A 96 1.62 -14.03 4.53
CA THR A 96 0.96 -15.01 3.67
C THR A 96 1.05 -14.60 2.20
N PHE A 97 1.24 -13.30 1.93
CA PHE A 97 1.47 -12.76 0.60
C PHE A 97 2.26 -11.44 0.68
N MET A 98 3.15 -11.20 -0.28
CA MET A 98 3.86 -9.94 -0.48
C MET A 98 4.09 -9.76 -1.98
N ASN A 99 3.68 -8.63 -2.55
CA ASN A 99 3.94 -8.34 -3.94
C ASN A 99 3.81 -6.84 -4.25
N ALA A 100 4.17 -6.48 -5.47
CA ALA A 100 3.76 -5.25 -6.11
C ALA A 100 3.39 -5.56 -7.57
N LEU A 101 2.49 -4.77 -8.14
CA LEU A 101 1.88 -5.02 -9.44
C LEU A 101 1.72 -3.71 -10.20
N THR A 102 2.06 -3.74 -11.48
CA THR A 102 1.81 -2.62 -12.40
C THR A 102 0.81 -3.05 -13.48
N GLY A 103 -0.38 -2.43 -13.45
CA GLY A 103 -1.37 -2.50 -14.51
C GLY A 103 -1.09 -1.47 -15.61
N SER A 104 -2.03 -1.32 -16.55
CA SER A 104 -1.93 -0.35 -17.65
C SER A 104 -1.85 1.11 -17.20
N ASP A 105 -2.54 1.43 -16.11
CA ASP A 105 -2.84 2.78 -15.65
C ASP A 105 -2.80 2.90 -14.12
N TRP A 106 -2.30 1.88 -13.44
CA TRP A 106 -2.16 1.85 -11.98
C TRP A 106 -0.97 1.00 -11.53
N THR A 107 -0.42 1.35 -10.38
CA THR A 107 0.59 0.56 -9.65
C THR A 107 0.07 0.31 -8.24
N MET A 108 0.21 -0.91 -7.74
CA MET A 108 -0.22 -1.33 -6.41
C MET A 108 0.91 -2.01 -5.67
N TYR A 109 1.06 -1.70 -4.38
CA TYR A 109 1.92 -2.43 -3.46
C TYR A 109 1.05 -3.06 -2.39
N LEU A 110 1.14 -4.39 -2.23
CA LEU A 110 0.19 -5.15 -1.41
C LEU A 110 0.85 -6.32 -0.66
N TYR A 111 0.30 -6.61 0.51
CA TYR A 111 0.70 -7.76 1.31
C TYR A 111 -0.47 -8.27 2.16
N SER A 112 -0.32 -9.47 2.70
CA SER A 112 -1.19 -10.00 3.75
C SER A 112 -0.42 -10.79 4.79
N THR A 113 -0.92 -10.83 6.02
CA THR A 113 -0.34 -11.61 7.12
C THR A 113 -1.41 -11.88 8.19
N ARG A 114 -1.25 -13.00 8.90
CA ARG A 114 -2.10 -13.35 10.06
C ARG A 114 -1.57 -12.78 11.37
N ASN A 115 -0.38 -12.19 11.37
CA ASN A 115 0.26 -11.68 12.57
C ASN A 115 0.15 -10.15 12.67
N ALA A 116 -0.50 -9.66 13.73
CA ALA A 116 -0.74 -8.22 13.90
C ALA A 116 0.53 -7.36 14.07
N LYS A 117 1.62 -7.92 14.61
CA LYS A 117 2.90 -7.20 14.71
C LYS A 117 3.57 -7.13 13.34
N ASP A 118 3.59 -8.24 12.63
CA ASP A 118 4.09 -8.33 11.27
C ASP A 118 3.32 -7.41 10.31
N PHE A 119 1.99 -7.30 10.46
CA PHE A 119 1.18 -6.39 9.67
C PHE A 119 1.65 -4.94 9.80
N ARG A 120 1.94 -4.49 11.03
CA ARG A 120 2.46 -3.13 11.27
C ARG A 120 3.88 -2.95 10.74
N ASN A 121 4.74 -3.97 10.83
CA ASN A 121 6.09 -3.90 10.29
C ASN A 121 6.06 -3.76 8.75
N LEU A 122 5.25 -4.58 8.08
CA LEU A 122 5.07 -4.52 6.62
C LEU A 122 4.43 -3.20 6.21
N LEU A 123 3.42 -2.72 6.93
CA LEU A 123 2.79 -1.43 6.65
C LEU A 123 3.82 -0.31 6.62
N ASP A 124 4.67 -0.24 7.63
CA ASP A 124 5.70 0.79 7.78
C ASP A 124 6.72 0.73 6.63
N VAL A 125 7.19 -0.47 6.25
CA VAL A 125 8.12 -0.65 5.13
C VAL A 125 7.48 -0.31 3.78
N TYR A 126 6.25 -0.77 3.52
CA TYR A 126 5.56 -0.52 2.25
C TYR A 126 5.20 0.96 2.06
N LEU A 127 4.72 1.62 3.11
CA LEU A 127 4.40 3.06 3.04
C LEU A 127 5.67 3.90 2.85
N ASP A 128 6.76 3.60 3.57
CA ASP A 128 7.99 4.37 3.41
C ASP A 128 8.63 4.15 2.03
N ALA A 129 8.59 2.92 1.49
CA ALA A 129 9.02 2.64 0.12
C ALA A 129 8.19 3.40 -0.92
N ALA A 130 6.85 3.35 -0.81
CA ALA A 130 5.98 3.96 -1.80
C ALA A 130 6.00 5.51 -1.78
N PHE A 131 6.10 6.13 -0.61
CA PHE A 131 6.01 7.59 -0.45
C PHE A 131 7.38 8.28 -0.33
N PHE A 132 8.40 7.59 0.18
CA PHE A 132 9.74 8.15 0.43
C PHE A 132 10.88 7.26 -0.09
N PRO A 133 10.85 6.81 -1.36
CA PRO A 133 11.92 6.00 -1.94
C PRO A 133 13.22 6.80 -2.09
N LYS A 134 14.36 6.09 -2.10
CA LYS A 134 15.67 6.73 -2.36
C LYS A 134 15.93 7.01 -3.85
N LEU A 135 15.38 6.18 -4.73
CA LEU A 135 15.55 6.28 -6.20
C LEU A 135 17.02 6.41 -6.63
N GLU A 136 17.89 5.59 -6.05
CA GLU A 136 19.32 5.60 -6.36
C GLU A 136 19.58 5.19 -7.82
N GLU A 137 20.56 5.83 -8.47
CA GLU A 137 20.90 5.56 -9.87
C GLU A 137 21.29 4.09 -10.10
N ASP A 138 22.04 3.50 -9.16
CA ASP A 138 22.43 2.09 -9.24
C ASP A 138 21.24 1.14 -9.13
N ALA A 139 20.22 1.50 -8.34
CA ALA A 139 18.98 0.73 -8.27
C ALA A 139 18.22 0.82 -9.59
N PHE A 140 18.13 2.00 -10.20
CA PHE A 140 17.55 2.17 -11.53
C PHE A 140 18.29 1.35 -12.60
N LYS A 141 19.62 1.34 -12.58
CA LYS A 141 20.44 0.54 -13.50
C LYS A 141 20.27 -0.97 -13.30
N GLN A 142 20.00 -1.41 -12.08
CA GLN A 142 19.78 -2.82 -11.78
C GLN A 142 18.40 -3.29 -12.23
N GLU A 143 17.36 -2.55 -11.88
CA GLU A 143 15.95 -2.96 -12.07
C GLU A 143 15.37 -2.51 -13.43
N GLY A 144 15.95 -1.49 -14.05
CA GLY A 144 15.52 -0.93 -15.33
C GLY A 144 16.48 -1.26 -16.46
N ILE A 145 17.38 -0.32 -16.76
CA ILE A 145 18.30 -0.40 -17.90
C ILE A 145 19.66 0.22 -17.54
N ARG A 146 20.75 -0.35 -18.08
CA ARG A 146 22.13 0.08 -17.88
C ARG A 146 22.96 -0.04 -19.14
#